data_AF-A0A7K6AB98-F1
#
_entry.id   AF-A0A7K6AB98-F1
#
_cell.length_a   1.000
_cell.length_b   1.000
_cell.length_c   1.000
_cell.angle_alpha   90.00
_cell.angle_beta   90.00
_cell.angle_gamma   90.00
#
_symmetry.space_group_name_H-M   'P 1'
#
loop_
_entity.id
_entity.type
_entity.pdbx_description
1 polymer ?
#
loop_
_entity_poly.entity_id
_entity_poly.type
_entity_poly.pdbx_seq_one_letter_code
_entity_poly.pdbx_strand_id
1 'polypeptide(L)'
;SPQKVPPCCLCAGRDHLQHSCPARFCLNCCLPGHYFRECLERAYWNKHCNRCDMKGHYADACPEIWRQYHLTTKPGPIKTASAHSERSMSVYCYNCSREGHFGYECAEKRMQGSMFPTSPFIYYYDDECDIKRRANRLKRKVADLQEAGLLPEQSETPW
;
A
#
# COMPACT_ATOMS: atom_id res chain seq x y z
N SER A 1 8.17 43.29 8.41
CA SER A 1 7.88 42.61 7.12
C SER A 1 6.75 41.61 7.33
N PRO A 2 5.73 41.54 6.47
CA PRO A 2 4.69 40.52 6.62
C PRO A 2 5.31 39.13 6.46
N GLN A 3 5.04 38.21 7.39
CA GLN A 3 5.49 36.84 7.28
C GLN A 3 4.76 36.17 6.11
N LYS A 4 5.51 35.64 5.14
CA LYS A 4 4.92 34.86 4.06
C LYS A 4 4.42 33.54 4.65
N VAL A 5 3.10 33.32 4.63
CA VAL A 5 2.54 32.02 4.99
C VAL A 5 3.13 30.97 4.04
N PRO A 6 3.80 29.92 4.55
CA PRO A 6 4.38 28.89 3.72
C PRO A 6 3.26 28.14 2.99
N PRO A 7 3.47 27.73 1.72
CA PRO A 7 2.50 26.89 1.04
C PRO A 7 2.36 25.54 1.76
N CYS A 8 1.15 25.00 1.76
CA CYS A 8 0.86 23.67 2.25
C CYS A 8 1.70 22.63 1.50
N CYS A 9 2.41 21.78 2.23
CA CYS A 9 3.28 20.77 1.62
C CYS A 9 2.53 19.58 0.97
N LEU A 10 1.20 19.54 1.05
CA LEU A 10 0.38 18.49 0.44
C LEU A 10 -0.27 18.94 -0.87
N CYS A 11 -0.75 20.17 -0.95
CA CYS A 11 -1.48 20.68 -2.13
C CYS A 11 -0.96 22.03 -2.67
N ALA A 12 0.09 22.59 -2.08
CA ALA A 12 0.64 23.91 -2.40
C ALA A 12 -0.29 25.14 -2.19
N GLY A 13 -1.51 24.94 -1.66
CA GLY A 13 -2.40 26.01 -1.22
C GLY A 13 -1.77 26.90 -0.13
N ARG A 14 -2.14 28.17 -0.06
CA ARG A 14 -1.55 29.17 0.87
C ARG A 14 -2.50 29.65 1.96
N ASP A 15 -3.72 29.13 1.95
CA ASP A 15 -4.85 29.44 2.81
C ASP A 15 -4.90 28.56 4.08
N HIS A 16 -4.11 27.49 4.14
CA HIS A 16 -4.12 26.53 5.25
C HIS A 16 -2.75 25.88 5.52
N LEU A 17 -2.61 25.25 6.69
CA LEU A 17 -1.47 24.42 7.06
C LEU A 17 -1.73 22.93 6.75
N GLN A 18 -0.67 22.11 6.75
CA GLN A 18 -0.74 20.67 6.42
C GLN A 18 -1.84 19.89 7.17
N HIS A 19 -2.14 20.24 8.42
CA HIS A 19 -3.14 19.54 9.23
C HIS A 19 -4.59 19.91 8.85
N SER A 20 -4.79 21.06 8.22
CA SER A 20 -6.10 21.55 7.75
C SER A 20 -6.26 21.38 6.23
N CYS A 21 -5.34 20.68 5.57
CA CYS A 21 -5.40 20.49 4.13
C CYS A 21 -6.57 19.58 3.74
N PRO A 22 -7.49 20.02 2.86
CA PRO A 22 -8.60 19.19 2.43
C PRO A 22 -8.13 17.97 1.62
N ALA A 23 -6.99 18.10 0.93
CA ALA A 23 -6.34 17.01 0.20
C ALA A 23 -5.51 16.07 1.10
N ARG A 24 -5.56 16.23 2.43
CA ARG A 24 -4.86 15.34 3.35
C ARG A 24 -5.53 13.97 3.35
N PHE A 25 -4.76 12.93 3.11
CA PHE A 25 -5.22 11.54 3.18
C PHE A 25 -5.11 10.97 4.60
N CYS A 26 -6.11 10.20 4.98
CA CYS A 26 -6.10 9.42 6.20
C CYS A 26 -5.12 8.25 6.10
N LEU A 27 -4.19 8.12 7.05
CA LEU A 27 -3.20 7.03 7.08
C LEU A 27 -3.80 5.65 7.41
N ASN A 28 -5.10 5.57 7.73
CA ASN A 28 -5.79 4.30 7.94
C ASN A 28 -6.44 3.79 6.65
N CYS A 29 -7.32 4.58 6.03
CA CYS A 29 -8.16 4.17 4.89
C CYS A 29 -7.72 4.76 3.54
N CYS A 30 -6.73 5.67 3.56
CA CYS A 30 -6.22 6.38 2.38
C CYS A 30 -7.24 7.27 1.66
N LEU A 31 -8.36 7.61 2.30
CA LEU A 31 -9.32 8.60 1.78
C LEU A 31 -9.00 10.00 2.31
N PRO A 32 -9.27 11.06 1.53
CA PRO A 32 -9.03 12.42 1.97
C PRO A 32 -10.05 12.91 3.02
N GLY A 33 -9.84 14.13 3.52
CA GLY A 33 -10.84 14.87 4.29
C GLY A 33 -10.92 14.57 5.79
N HIS A 34 -10.12 13.64 6.32
CA HIS A 34 -10.10 13.34 7.76
C HIS A 34 -8.75 12.78 8.23
N TYR A 35 -8.52 12.83 9.54
CA TYR A 35 -7.35 12.28 10.20
C TYR A 35 -7.58 10.86 10.73
N PHE A 36 -6.51 10.15 11.06
CA PHE A 36 -6.56 8.77 11.58
C PHE A 36 -7.54 8.61 12.75
N ARG A 37 -7.61 9.59 13.66
CA ARG A 37 -8.48 9.54 14.85
C ARG A 37 -9.97 9.70 14.54
N GLU A 38 -10.30 10.26 13.39
CA GLU A 38 -11.66 10.52 12.91
C GLU A 38 -12.13 9.40 11.96
N CYS A 39 -11.25 8.45 11.65
CA CYS A 39 -11.51 7.40 10.69
C CYS A 39 -12.48 6.37 11.28
N LEU A 40 -13.61 6.15 10.62
CA LEU A 40 -14.61 5.15 11.00
C LEU A 40 -14.20 3.73 10.61
N GLU A 41 -13.20 3.58 9.74
CA GLU A 41 -12.64 2.29 9.36
C GLU A 41 -11.87 1.64 10.51
N ARG A 42 -11.86 0.31 10.55
CA ARG A 42 -11.02 -0.45 11.48
C ARG A 42 -9.57 0.01 11.35
N ALA A 43 -8.90 0.22 12.47
CA ALA A 43 -7.49 0.59 12.48
C ALA A 43 -6.64 -0.43 11.72
N TYR A 44 -5.59 0.03 11.02
CA TYR A 44 -4.83 -0.80 10.09
C TYR A 44 -4.27 -2.08 10.75
N TRP A 45 -3.85 -2.02 12.01
CA TRP A 45 -3.35 -3.19 12.75
C TRP A 45 -4.40 -4.27 13.04
N ASN A 46 -5.70 -3.93 12.91
CA ASN A 46 -6.82 -4.87 13.02
C ASN A 46 -7.34 -5.33 11.65
N LYS A 47 -6.82 -4.77 10.55
CA LYS A 47 -7.13 -5.27 9.20
C LYS A 47 -6.38 -6.57 8.99
N HIS A 48 -7.08 -7.57 8.47
CA HIS A 48 -6.55 -8.88 8.19
C HIS A 48 -6.76 -9.21 6.73
N CYS A 49 -5.71 -9.69 6.07
CA CYS A 49 -5.70 -9.97 4.66
C CYS A 49 -6.00 -11.45 4.41
N ASN A 50 -7.12 -11.75 3.75
CA ASN A 50 -7.49 -13.13 3.42
C ASN A 50 -6.65 -13.74 2.26
N ARG A 51 -5.72 -12.99 1.66
CA ARG A 51 -4.82 -13.49 0.62
C ARG A 51 -3.53 -14.06 1.20
N CYS A 52 -2.89 -13.31 2.12
CA CYS A 52 -1.58 -13.65 2.67
C CYS A 52 -1.59 -13.83 4.19
N ASP A 53 -2.77 -13.81 4.82
CA ASP A 53 -3.00 -13.99 6.26
C ASP A 53 -2.37 -12.89 7.17
N MET A 54 -1.67 -11.92 6.58
CA MET A 54 -1.01 -10.84 7.31
C MET A 54 -2.00 -9.78 7.81
N LYS A 55 -1.62 -9.13 8.91
CA LYS A 55 -2.31 -7.93 9.42
C LYS A 55 -1.79 -6.65 8.76
N GLY A 56 -2.55 -5.57 8.85
CA GLY A 56 -2.14 -4.25 8.35
C GLY A 56 -2.90 -3.79 7.10
N HIS A 57 -3.52 -4.70 6.36
CA HIS A 57 -4.15 -4.40 5.07
C HIS A 57 -5.30 -5.38 4.74
N TYR A 58 -6.12 -5.02 3.75
CA TYR A 58 -7.12 -5.89 3.15
C TYR A 58 -6.60 -6.50 1.84
N ALA A 59 -7.29 -7.53 1.35
CA ALA A 59 -6.95 -8.27 0.12
C ALA A 59 -6.55 -7.39 -1.05
N ASP A 60 -7.31 -6.32 -1.30
CA ASP A 60 -7.12 -5.42 -2.46
C ASP A 60 -5.88 -4.52 -2.35
N ALA A 61 -5.30 -4.40 -1.15
CA ALA A 61 -4.05 -3.69 -0.88
C ALA A 61 -2.91 -4.65 -0.55
N CYS A 62 -3.08 -5.96 -0.80
CA CYS A 62 -2.05 -6.94 -0.50
C CYS A 62 -0.79 -6.73 -1.36
N PRO A 63 0.41 -6.62 -0.75
CA PRO A 63 1.63 -6.39 -1.51
C PRO A 63 2.02 -7.58 -2.41
N GLU A 64 1.48 -8.78 -2.16
CA GLU A 64 1.64 -9.92 -3.07
C GLU A 64 1.04 -9.67 -4.46
N ILE A 65 0.03 -8.79 -4.56
CA ILE A 65 -0.58 -8.38 -5.84
C ILE A 65 0.49 -7.84 -6.80
N TRP A 66 1.45 -7.08 -6.29
CA TRP A 66 2.50 -6.48 -7.10
C TRP A 66 3.73 -7.38 -7.20
N ARG A 67 4.07 -8.08 -6.10
CA ARG A 67 5.24 -8.98 -6.06
C ARG A 67 5.13 -10.16 -7.02
N GLN A 68 3.92 -10.62 -7.35
CA GLN A 68 3.73 -11.72 -8.29
C GLN A 68 4.26 -11.45 -9.71
N TYR A 69 4.41 -10.18 -10.11
CA TYR A 69 4.93 -9.84 -11.44
C TYR A 69 6.47 -9.88 -11.46
N HIS A 70 7.04 -11.00 -11.90
CA HIS A 70 8.49 -11.13 -12.05
C HIS A 70 8.93 -10.77 -13.47
N LEU A 71 10.00 -9.98 -13.57
CA LEU A 71 10.74 -9.73 -14.82
C LEU A 71 9.85 -9.34 -16.02
N THR A 72 8.75 -8.61 -15.78
CA THR A 72 7.81 -8.21 -16.81
C THR A 72 7.45 -6.73 -16.72
N THR A 73 7.39 -6.09 -17.88
CA THR A 73 6.86 -4.73 -18.08
C THR A 73 5.68 -4.72 -19.05
N LYS A 74 5.35 -5.89 -19.64
CA LYS A 74 4.28 -6.04 -20.62
C LYS A 74 3.09 -6.76 -19.98
N PRO A 75 1.84 -6.36 -20.30
CA PRO A 75 0.66 -7.12 -19.94
C PRO A 75 0.78 -8.56 -20.44
N GLY A 76 0.38 -9.52 -19.62
CA GLY A 76 0.47 -10.94 -19.95
C GLY A 76 0.33 -11.81 -18.70
N PRO A 77 0.37 -13.15 -18.88
CA PRO A 77 0.33 -14.07 -17.76
C PRO A 77 1.52 -13.84 -16.82
N ILE A 78 1.30 -14.11 -15.54
CA ILE A 78 2.35 -14.02 -14.54
C ILE A 78 3.46 -15.01 -14.89
N LYS A 79 4.66 -14.49 -15.06
CA LYS A 79 5.87 -15.30 -15.22
C LYS A 79 6.49 -15.50 -13.86
N THR A 80 6.75 -16.74 -13.47
CA THR A 80 7.53 -17.04 -12.28
C THR A 80 9.02 -17.00 -12.62
N ALA A 81 9.84 -16.41 -11.75
CA ALA A 81 11.30 -16.51 -11.90
C ALA A 81 11.73 -17.96 -11.68
N SER A 82 12.66 -18.46 -12.50
CA SER A 82 13.39 -19.68 -12.19
C SER A 82 14.13 -19.48 -10.86
N ALA A 83 14.12 -20.47 -9.99
CA ALA A 83 14.81 -20.42 -8.69
C ALA A 83 16.20 -19.82 -8.84
N HIS A 84 16.45 -18.69 -8.18
CA HIS A 84 17.79 -18.10 -8.16
C HIS A 84 18.70 -19.04 -7.36
N SER A 85 19.83 -19.41 -7.96
CA SER A 85 20.94 -20.04 -7.25
C SER A 85 21.33 -19.15 -6.07
N GLU A 86 21.20 -19.68 -4.86
CA GLU A 86 21.62 -19.00 -3.64
C GLU A 86 23.14 -18.81 -3.68
N ARG A 87 23.59 -17.58 -3.92
CA ARG A 87 24.93 -17.17 -3.54
C ARG A 87 24.91 -16.94 -2.04
N SER A 88 25.72 -17.71 -1.31
CA SER A 88 25.94 -17.53 0.13
C SER A 88 26.62 -16.17 0.39
N MET A 89 25.80 -15.14 0.59
CA MET A 89 26.26 -13.85 1.13
C MET A 89 25.91 -13.80 2.61
N SER A 90 26.79 -13.21 3.42
CA SER A 90 26.47 -12.82 4.80
C SER A 90 25.26 -11.87 4.78
N VAL A 91 24.19 -12.25 5.48
CA VAL A 91 22.97 -11.45 5.59
C VAL A 91 22.94 -10.73 6.93
N TYR A 92 22.57 -9.45 6.90
CA TYR A 92 22.43 -8.62 8.10
C TYR A 92 21.01 -8.09 8.22
N CYS A 93 20.48 -8.12 9.43
CA CYS A 93 19.12 -7.68 9.71
C CYS A 93 19.00 -6.16 9.76
N TYR A 94 18.11 -5.58 8.95
CA TYR A 94 17.84 -4.12 8.96
C TYR A 94 17.19 -3.61 10.27
N ASN A 95 16.70 -4.49 11.14
CA ASN A 95 16.03 -4.12 12.38
C ASN A 95 17.00 -4.11 13.58
N CYS A 96 17.78 -5.16 13.77
CA CYS A 96 18.67 -5.32 14.93
C CYS A 96 20.17 -5.32 14.60
N SER A 97 20.53 -5.18 13.32
CA SER A 97 21.90 -5.17 12.80
C SER A 97 22.71 -6.45 13.07
N ARG A 98 22.09 -7.52 13.58
CA ARG A 98 22.75 -8.83 13.77
C ARG A 98 22.86 -9.57 12.45
N GLU A 99 23.92 -10.35 12.31
CA GLU A 99 24.15 -11.26 11.19
C GLU A 99 23.25 -12.51 11.30
N GLY A 100 23.01 -13.17 10.17
CA GLY A 100 22.46 -14.53 10.10
C GLY A 100 20.94 -14.62 9.89
N HIS A 101 20.23 -13.49 9.78
CA HIS A 101 18.81 -13.48 9.41
C HIS A 101 18.44 -12.21 8.64
N PHE A 102 17.38 -12.30 7.85
CA PHE A 102 16.77 -11.15 7.20
C PHE A 102 15.84 -10.41 8.16
N GLY A 103 15.62 -9.12 7.92
CA GLY A 103 14.80 -8.33 8.83
C GLY A 103 13.32 -8.73 8.89
N TYR A 104 12.79 -9.51 7.94
CA TYR A 104 11.42 -10.08 8.04
C TYR A 104 11.35 -11.28 9.01
N GLU A 105 12.48 -11.90 9.34
CA GLU A 105 12.62 -13.03 10.28
C GLU A 105 12.94 -12.55 11.71
N CYS A 106 13.23 -11.26 11.86
CA CYS A 106 13.67 -10.68 13.12
C CYS A 106 12.57 -10.73 14.19
N ALA A 107 12.88 -11.37 15.32
CA ALA A 107 12.01 -11.45 16.49
C ALA A 107 12.14 -10.24 17.43
N GLU A 108 13.15 -9.38 17.24
CA GLU A 108 13.35 -8.20 18.06
C GLU A 108 12.26 -7.16 17.84
N LYS A 109 11.92 -6.42 18.91
CA LYS A 109 10.93 -5.35 18.84
C LYS A 109 11.34 -4.31 17.81
N ARG A 110 10.42 -3.96 16.91
CA ARG A 110 10.64 -2.90 15.91
C ARG A 110 10.50 -1.51 16.51
N MET A 111 11.19 -0.54 15.92
CA MET A 111 11.12 0.88 16.32
C MET A 111 9.68 1.41 16.39
N GLN A 112 8.85 1.05 15.41
CA GLN A 112 7.41 1.31 15.43
C GLN A 112 6.69 0.00 15.74
N GLY A 113 6.17 -0.12 16.96
CA GLY A 113 5.51 -1.35 17.44
C GLY A 113 4.25 -1.75 16.65
N SER A 114 3.71 -0.84 15.85
CA SER A 114 2.57 -1.09 14.96
C SER A 114 2.97 -1.61 13.56
N MET A 115 4.27 -1.68 13.26
CA MET A 115 4.77 -2.18 11.98
C MET A 115 4.93 -3.71 12.04
N PHE A 116 4.16 -4.44 11.23
CA PHE A 116 4.30 -5.89 11.13
C PHE A 116 5.47 -6.26 10.21
N PRO A 117 6.22 -7.34 10.48
CA PRO A 117 7.13 -7.92 9.49
C PRO A 117 6.37 -8.15 8.19
N THR A 118 6.85 -7.60 7.08
CA THR A 118 6.28 -7.92 5.77
C THR A 118 7.10 -9.04 5.16
N SER A 119 6.47 -10.20 4.94
CA SER A 119 7.10 -11.29 4.21
C SER A 119 7.41 -10.84 2.76
N PRO A 120 8.62 -11.11 2.24
CA PRO A 120 8.95 -10.83 0.84
C PRO A 120 8.37 -11.88 -0.10
N PHE A 121 7.92 -13.02 0.43
CA PHE A 121 7.42 -14.13 -0.35
C PHE A 121 5.99 -13.87 -0.84
N ILE A 122 5.60 -14.62 -1.86
CA ILE A 122 4.25 -14.66 -2.41
C ILE A 122 3.67 -16.00 -1.99
N TYR A 123 2.64 -15.97 -1.16
CA TYR A 123 1.92 -17.17 -0.76
C TYR A 123 1.03 -17.67 -1.90
N TYR A 124 0.42 -16.73 -2.65
CA TYR A 124 -0.54 -17.05 -3.70
C TYR A 124 -0.34 -16.18 -4.95
N TYR A 125 -0.21 -16.84 -6.09
CA TYR A 125 -0.20 -16.23 -7.43
C TYR A 125 -1.61 -16.20 -7.99
N ASP A 126 -2.05 -15.02 -8.45
CA ASP A 126 -3.41 -14.88 -9.01
C ASP A 126 -3.53 -15.64 -10.34
N ASP A 127 -4.64 -16.35 -10.50
CA ASP A 127 -5.06 -16.84 -11.81
C ASP A 127 -5.84 -15.75 -12.59
N GLU A 128 -6.27 -16.08 -13.81
CA GLU A 128 -7.08 -15.16 -14.61
C GLU A 128 -8.40 -14.76 -13.94
N CYS A 129 -9.03 -15.68 -13.20
CA CYS A 129 -10.30 -15.42 -12.51
C CYS A 129 -10.10 -14.39 -11.41
N ASP A 130 -9.04 -14.52 -10.61
CA ASP A 130 -8.73 -13.59 -9.53
C ASP A 130 -8.33 -12.21 -10.05
N ILE A 131 -7.57 -12.14 -11.15
CA ILE A 131 -7.25 -10.88 -11.83
C ILE A 131 -8.56 -10.18 -12.28
N LYS A 132 -9.47 -10.91 -12.93
CA LYS A 132 -10.77 -10.38 -13.38
C LYS A 132 -11.64 -9.93 -12.19
N ARG A 133 -11.73 -10.73 -11.12
CA ARG A 133 -12.48 -10.38 -9.90
C ARG A 133 -11.95 -9.13 -9.23
N ARG A 134 -10.62 -8.99 -9.12
CA ARG A 134 -10.00 -7.78 -8.57
C ARG A 134 -10.26 -6.56 -9.44
N ALA A 135 -10.15 -6.69 -10.77
CA ALA A 135 -10.46 -5.59 -11.69
C ALA A 135 -11.91 -5.11 -11.54
N ASN A 136 -12.86 -6.03 -11.38
CA ASN A 136 -14.27 -5.69 -11.13
C ASN A 136 -14.49 -4.98 -9.78
N ARG A 137 -13.82 -5.43 -8.70
CA ARG A 137 -13.86 -4.73 -7.41
C ARG A 137 -13.31 -3.31 -7.51
N LEU A 138 -12.20 -3.13 -8.25
CA LEU A 138 -11.61 -1.82 -8.47
C LEU A 138 -12.56 -0.90 -9.25
N LYS A 139 -13.21 -1.40 -10.30
CA LYS A 139 -14.21 -0.63 -11.07
C LYS A 139 -15.35 -0.15 -10.18
N ARG A 140 -15.91 -1.03 -9.34
CA ARG A 140 -16.97 -0.65 -8.39
C ARG A 140 -16.47 0.41 -7.40
N LYS A 141 -15.28 0.22 -6.82
CA LYS A 141 -14.70 1.20 -5.90
C LYS A 141 -14.47 2.57 -6.55
N VAL A 142 -14.06 2.60 -7.82
CA VAL A 142 -13.93 3.86 -8.58
C VAL A 142 -15.29 4.54 -8.73
N ALA A 143 -16.33 3.79 -9.10
CA ALA A 143 -17.69 4.32 -9.19
C ALA A 143 -18.18 4.87 -7.83
N ASP A 144 -18.01 4.11 -6.75
CA ASP A 144 -18.39 4.55 -5.39
C ASP A 144 -17.67 5.86 -5.00
N LEU A 145 -16.39 6.01 -5.37
CA LEU A 145 -15.61 7.22 -5.09
C LEU A 145 -16.00 8.40 -5.99
N GLN A 146 -16.42 8.16 -7.23
CA GLN A 146 -16.95 9.19 -8.13
C GLN A 146 -18.31 9.68 -7.65
N GLU A 147 -19.21 8.78 -7.26
CA GLU A 147 -20.50 9.11 -6.66
C GLU A 147 -20.33 9.93 -5.38
N ALA A 148 -19.33 9.61 -4.56
CA ALA A 148 -18.98 10.39 -3.38
C ALA A 148 -18.25 11.73 -3.67
N GLY A 149 -17.98 12.06 -4.94
CA GLY A 149 -17.24 13.26 -5.33
C GLY A 149 -15.77 13.27 -4.91
N LEU A 150 -15.21 12.11 -4.55
CA LEU A 150 -13.82 11.95 -4.09
C LEU A 150 -12.85 11.64 -5.22
N LEU A 151 -13.36 11.26 -6.39
CA LEU A 151 -12.61 11.13 -7.63
C LEU A 151 -13.31 11.91 -8.73
N PRO A 152 -12.56 12.58 -9.63
CA PRO A 152 -13.16 13.18 -10.81
C PRO A 152 -13.81 12.09 -11.69
N GLU A 153 -14.92 12.43 -12.34
CA GLU A 153 -15.46 11.62 -13.43
C GLU A 153 -14.37 11.49 -14.51
N GLN A 154 -14.09 10.25 -14.92
CA GLN A 154 -13.16 10.03 -16.02
C GLN A 154 -13.85 10.52 -17.29
N SER A 155 -13.43 11.68 -17.81
CA SER A 155 -13.70 12.00 -19.21
C SER A 155 -13.07 10.88 -20.03
N GLU A 156 -13.87 10.18 -20.84
CA GLU A 156 -13.36 9.25 -21.85
C GLU A 156 -12.25 9.98 -22.61
N THR A 157 -10.99 9.60 -22.37
CA THR A 157 -9.88 10.07 -23.20
C THR A 157 -9.84 9.10 -24.36
N PRO A 158 -10.23 9.53 -25.58
CA PRO A 158 -10.05 8.70 -26.76
C PRO A 158 -8.54 8.63 -26.99
N TRP A 159 -7.99 7.43 -26.82
CA TRP A 159 -6.68 7.10 -27.37
C TRP A 159 -6.85 6.65 -28.81
#